data_AF-A0A2J8KH58-F1
#
_entry.id   AF-A0A2J8KH58-F1
#
_cell.length_a   1.000
_cell.length_b   1.000
_cell.length_c   1.000
_cell.angle_alpha   90.00
_cell.angle_beta   90.00
_cell.angle_gamma   90.00
#
_symmetry.space_group_name_H-M   'P 1'
#
loop_
_entity.id
_entity.type
_entity.pdbx_description
1 polymer ?
#
loop_
_entity_poly.entity_id
_entity_poly.type
_entity_poly.pdbx_seq_one_letter_code
_entity_poly.pdbx_strand_id
1 'polypeptide(L)'
;MDTLPDNRTRVVEDNHSYYVSRLYGPSEPHSRELWVDVAEANRSQVKIHTILSNTHRQASRVVLSFDFPFYGHPLRQITIATGGFIFMGDVIHRMLTATQYVAPLMANFNPGYSDNSTVVYFDN
;
A
#
# COMPACT_ATOMS: atom_id res chain seq x y z
N MET A 1 22.63 3.60 29.74
CA MET A 1 22.11 4.82 29.10
C MET A 1 22.35 4.67 27.62
N ASP A 2 21.35 4.16 26.90
CA ASP A 2 21.42 4.01 25.45
C ASP A 2 21.39 5.39 24.82
N THR A 3 22.53 5.81 24.29
CA THR A 3 22.65 7.02 23.50
C THR A 3 21.94 6.76 22.18
N LEU A 4 20.75 7.38 22.04
CA LEU A 4 20.04 7.45 20.76
C LEU A 4 21.03 7.95 19.70
N PRO A 5 21.24 7.21 18.59
CA PRO A 5 22.15 7.67 17.57
C PRO A 5 21.59 8.95 16.94
N ASP A 6 22.50 9.89 16.72
CA ASP A 6 22.32 11.21 16.15
C ASP A 6 21.35 11.24 14.95
N ASN A 7 20.64 12.35 14.79
CA ASN A 7 19.57 12.61 13.83
C ASN A 7 20.00 12.27 12.38
N ARG A 8 19.83 11.00 11.96
CA ARG A 8 20.42 10.49 10.71
C ARG A 8 19.67 11.00 9.48
N THR A 9 20.20 12.05 8.89
CA THR A 9 20.01 12.45 7.48
C THR A 9 20.81 11.54 6.54
N ARG A 10 20.85 10.22 6.77
CA ARG A 10 21.72 9.31 6.01
C ARG A 10 20.89 8.18 5.41
N VAL A 11 20.99 8.02 4.09
CA VAL A 11 20.50 6.81 3.40
C VAL A 11 21.16 5.56 3.99
N VAL A 12 20.34 4.61 4.43
CA VAL A 12 20.80 3.29 4.86
C VAL A 12 20.52 2.31 3.73
N GLU A 13 21.57 1.73 3.15
CA GLU A 13 21.47 0.68 2.14
C GLU A 13 21.86 -0.67 2.75
N ASP A 14 21.05 -1.69 2.50
CA ASP A 14 21.30 -3.07 2.89
C ASP A 14 21.15 -4.00 1.68
N ASN A 15 22.21 -4.76 1.40
CA ASN A 15 22.34 -5.56 0.18
C ASN A 15 22.13 -7.05 0.49
N HIS A 16 21.07 -7.62 -0.07
CA HIS A 16 20.71 -9.03 0.10
C HIS A 16 20.91 -9.79 -1.21
N SER A 17 20.85 -11.13 -1.16
CA SER A 17 21.08 -11.98 -2.33
C SER A 17 20.12 -11.74 -3.51
N TYR A 18 18.93 -11.17 -3.26
CA TYR A 18 17.89 -11.00 -4.26
C TYR A 18 17.32 -9.59 -4.37
N TYR A 19 17.66 -8.69 -3.43
CA TYR A 19 17.15 -7.32 -3.43
C TYR A 19 18.11 -6.39 -2.67
N VAL A 20 18.01 -5.11 -2.98
CA VAL A 20 18.67 -4.04 -2.23
C VAL A 20 17.59 -3.23 -1.53
N SER A 21 17.70 -3.07 -0.22
CA SER A 21 16.81 -2.21 0.56
C SER A 21 17.50 -0.86 0.79
N ARG A 22 16.81 0.25 0.53
CA ARG A 22 17.29 1.60 0.83
C ARG A 22 16.27 2.33 1.68
N LEU A 23 16.69 2.85 2.82
CA LEU A 23 15.89 3.68 3.69
C LEU A 23 16.38 5.13 3.59
N TYR A 24 15.49 6.02 3.17
CA TYR A 24 15.78 7.46 3.04
C TYR A 24 15.19 8.20 4.24
N GLY A 25 16.02 9.01 4.90
CA GLY A 25 15.58 9.86 6.00
C GLY A 25 14.73 11.04 5.51
N PRO A 26 13.97 11.70 6.41
CA PRO A 26 13.05 12.79 6.05
C PRO A 26 13.75 14.03 5.45
N SER A 27 15.05 14.20 5.68
CA SER A 27 15.84 15.31 5.12
C SER A 27 16.54 14.96 3.80
N GLU A 28 16.46 13.71 3.33
CA GLU A 28 17.09 13.30 2.08
C GLU A 28 16.32 13.87 0.88
N PRO A 29 16.94 14.62 -0.05
CA PRO A 29 16.24 15.22 -1.19
C PRO A 29 15.48 14.19 -2.03
N HIS A 30 16.08 13.01 -2.23
CA HIS A 30 15.52 11.92 -3.03
C HIS A 30 14.26 11.30 -2.39
N SER A 31 14.04 11.49 -1.08
CA SER A 31 12.79 11.04 -0.44
C SER A 31 11.55 11.71 -1.04
N ARG A 32 11.69 12.96 -1.51
CA ARG A 32 10.59 13.71 -2.13
C ARG A 32 10.22 13.19 -3.51
N GLU A 33 11.19 12.64 -4.24
CA GLU A 33 10.97 12.04 -5.57
C GLU A 33 10.24 10.69 -5.46
N LEU A 34 10.41 9.99 -4.33
CA LEU A 34 9.76 8.72 -4.04
C LEU A 34 8.40 8.89 -3.34
N TRP A 35 8.11 10.09 -2.83
CA TRP A 35 6.85 10.41 -2.20
C TRP A 35 5.77 10.68 -3.25
N VAL A 36 4.68 9.92 -3.20
CA VAL A 36 3.53 10.13 -4.08
C VAL A 36 2.38 10.66 -3.23
N ASP A 37 1.98 11.90 -3.49
CA ASP A 37 0.73 12.42 -2.96
C ASP A 37 -0.42 11.90 -3.82
N VAL A 38 -1.23 11.00 -3.26
CA VAL A 38 -2.37 10.39 -3.97
C VAL A 38 -3.48 11.39 -4.26
N ALA A 39 -3.61 12.47 -3.49
CA ALA A 39 -4.60 13.52 -3.75
C ALA A 39 -4.15 14.47 -4.89
N GLU A 40 -2.84 14.61 -5.10
CA GLU A 40 -2.26 15.41 -6.18
C GLU A 40 -1.94 14.60 -7.44
N ALA A 41 -1.73 13.30 -7.32
CA ALA A 41 -1.59 12.38 -8.44
C ALA A 41 -2.80 12.53 -9.37
N ASN A 42 -2.55 12.83 -10.66
CA ASN A 42 -3.51 13.18 -11.71
C ASN A 42 -4.98 12.98 -11.30
N ARG A 43 -5.64 14.05 -10.85
CA ARG A 43 -7.00 14.04 -10.26
C ARG A 43 -8.04 13.26 -11.06
N SER A 44 -7.82 13.05 -12.36
CA SER A 44 -8.68 12.26 -13.23
C SER A 44 -8.58 10.74 -13.04
N GLN A 45 -7.44 10.23 -12.55
CA GLN A 45 -7.15 8.80 -12.39
C GLN A 45 -7.34 8.31 -10.95
N VAL A 46 -7.39 9.22 -9.96
CA VAL A 46 -7.64 8.87 -8.56
C VAL A 46 -9.08 8.41 -8.40
N LYS A 47 -9.26 7.23 -7.82
CA LYS A 47 -10.56 6.59 -7.63
C LYS A 47 -10.87 6.55 -6.12
N ILE A 48 -12.01 7.12 -5.75
CA ILE A 48 -12.56 7.00 -4.39
C ILE A 48 -13.41 5.74 -4.34
N HIS A 49 -13.13 4.87 -3.37
CA HIS A 49 -13.88 3.62 -3.22
C HIS A 49 -15.03 3.76 -2.22
N THR A 50 -16.22 4.16 -2.68
CA THR A 50 -17.38 4.46 -1.82
C THR A 50 -17.72 3.35 -0.80
N ILE A 51 -17.74 2.09 -1.21
CA ILE A 51 -18.10 0.99 -0.29
C ILE A 51 -17.04 0.83 0.81
N LEU A 52 -15.76 0.71 0.45
CA LEU A 52 -14.66 0.58 1.40
C LEU A 52 -14.56 1.79 2.33
N SER A 53 -14.90 2.99 1.87
CA SER A 53 -14.94 4.21 2.70
C SER A 53 -16.01 4.19 3.80
N ASN A 54 -17.01 3.31 3.72
CA ASN A 54 -18.16 3.32 4.63
C ASN A 54 -18.34 2.02 5.43
N THR A 55 -17.51 0.99 5.20
CA THR A 55 -17.75 -0.35 5.75
C THR A 55 -16.53 -0.93 6.45
N HIS A 56 -16.76 -1.64 7.55
CA HIS A 56 -15.74 -2.42 8.25
C HIS A 56 -15.62 -3.81 7.64
N ARG A 57 -14.40 -4.38 7.65
CA ARG A 57 -14.10 -5.75 7.17
C ARG A 57 -14.59 -6.03 5.76
N GLN A 58 -14.50 -5.03 4.91
CA GLN A 58 -14.87 -5.16 3.52
C GLN A 58 -13.62 -5.29 2.66
N ALA A 59 -13.78 -6.00 1.55
CA ALA A 59 -12.77 -6.10 0.52
C ALA A 59 -13.42 -5.89 -0.84
N SER A 60 -12.70 -5.26 -1.76
CA SER A 60 -13.22 -4.98 -3.10
C SER A 60 -12.16 -5.20 -4.16
N ARG A 61 -12.61 -5.75 -5.28
CA ARG A 61 -11.75 -6.15 -6.39
C ARG A 61 -11.54 -4.98 -7.34
N VAL A 62 -10.30 -4.71 -7.69
CA VAL A 62 -9.87 -3.62 -8.56
C VAL A 62 -9.09 -4.20 -9.73
N VAL A 63 -9.38 -3.72 -10.93
CA VAL A 63 -8.64 -4.06 -12.15
C VAL A 63 -7.58 -3.00 -12.40
N LEU A 64 -6.34 -3.44 -12.62
CA LEU A 64 -5.18 -2.61 -12.89
C LEU A 64 -5.07 -2.29 -14.39
N SER A 65 -4.64 -1.08 -14.70
CA SER A 65 -4.25 -0.61 -16.03
C SER A 65 -3.05 -1.36 -16.60
N PHE A 66 -2.19 -1.92 -15.76
CA PHE A 66 -0.93 -2.59 -16.11
C PHE A 66 -0.83 -4.00 -15.51
N ASP A 67 0.12 -4.79 -16.02
CA ASP A 67 0.47 -6.10 -15.46
C ASP A 67 1.40 -5.94 -14.26
N PHE A 68 0.91 -6.23 -13.06
CA PHE A 68 1.69 -6.18 -11.84
C PHE A 68 2.40 -7.54 -11.59
N PRO A 69 3.74 -7.61 -11.53
CA PRO A 69 4.44 -8.86 -11.29
C PRO A 69 4.38 -9.25 -9.81
N PHE A 70 3.83 -10.43 -9.51
CA PHE A 70 3.80 -11.01 -8.16
C PHE A 70 4.33 -12.44 -8.20
N TYR A 71 5.50 -12.66 -7.60
CA TYR A 71 6.21 -13.95 -7.61
C TYR A 71 6.34 -14.60 -9.00
N GLY A 72 6.62 -13.79 -10.02
CA GLY A 72 6.78 -14.26 -11.41
C GLY A 72 5.47 -14.41 -12.20
N HIS A 73 4.33 -14.11 -11.59
CA HIS A 73 3.03 -14.12 -12.27
C HIS A 73 2.51 -12.70 -12.51
N PRO A 74 2.10 -12.34 -13.73
CA PRO A 74 1.48 -11.05 -14.00
C PRO A 74 0.03 -11.04 -13.48
N LEU A 75 -0.31 -10.02 -12.70
CA LEU A 75 -1.63 -9.80 -12.15
C LEU A 75 -2.24 -8.52 -12.74
N ARG A 76 -3.49 -8.62 -13.21
CA ARG A 76 -4.31 -7.46 -13.60
C ARG A 76 -5.41 -7.15 -12.62
N GLN A 77 -5.55 -7.95 -11.58
CA GLN A 77 -6.67 -7.83 -10.66
C GLN A 77 -6.21 -8.09 -9.24
N ILE A 78 -6.52 -7.16 -8.36
CA ILE A 78 -6.18 -7.20 -6.94
C ILE A 78 -7.43 -6.97 -6.10
N THR A 79 -7.37 -7.25 -4.81
CA THR A 79 -8.45 -6.99 -3.88
C THR A 79 -7.95 -6.10 -2.73
N ILE A 80 -8.49 -4.90 -2.61
CA ILE A 80 -8.18 -3.96 -1.53
C ILE A 80 -9.07 -4.28 -0.34
N ALA A 81 -8.50 -4.47 0.85
CA ALA A 81 -9.24 -4.75 2.07
C ALA A 81 -9.09 -3.63 3.11
N THR A 82 -10.18 -3.29 3.80
CA THR A 82 -10.12 -2.34 4.93
C THR A 82 -9.30 -2.87 6.11
N GLY A 83 -8.88 -4.14 6.06
CA GLY A 83 -7.87 -4.69 6.97
C GLY A 83 -6.48 -4.08 6.84
N GLY A 84 -6.23 -3.18 5.87
CA GLY A 84 -4.93 -2.54 5.66
C GLY A 84 -3.94 -3.41 4.88
N PHE A 85 -4.47 -4.25 3.98
CA PHE A 85 -3.71 -5.13 3.11
C PHE A 85 -4.37 -5.24 1.73
N ILE A 86 -3.58 -5.68 0.76
CA ILE A 86 -4.01 -5.97 -0.61
C ILE A 86 -3.86 -7.48 -0.83
N PHE A 87 -4.95 -8.14 -1.19
CA PHE A 87 -4.95 -9.54 -1.59
C PHE A 87 -4.67 -9.67 -3.08
N MET A 88 -3.75 -10.55 -3.43
CA MET A 88 -3.18 -10.72 -4.77
C MET A 88 -3.64 -12.01 -5.46
N GLY A 89 -4.34 -12.88 -4.74
CA GLY A 89 -4.83 -14.15 -5.29
C GLY A 89 -6.01 -13.98 -6.25
N ASP A 90 -6.14 -14.91 -7.18
CA ASP A 90 -7.24 -14.92 -8.14
C ASP A 90 -8.57 -15.40 -7.51
N VAL A 91 -8.48 -16.35 -6.58
CA VAL A 91 -9.64 -16.91 -5.87
C VAL A 91 -9.84 -16.22 -4.53
N ILE A 92 -10.98 -15.54 -4.36
CA ILE A 92 -11.36 -14.91 -3.10
C ILE A 92 -11.67 -16.02 -2.07
N HIS A 93 -10.75 -16.23 -1.14
CA HIS A 93 -10.95 -17.12 0.02
C HIS A 93 -11.64 -16.40 1.18
N ARG A 94 -12.33 -17.15 2.05
CA ARG A 94 -12.99 -16.63 3.26
C ARG A 94 -12.00 -15.95 4.23
N MET A 95 -10.72 -16.34 4.19
CA MET A 95 -9.64 -15.68 4.89
C MET A 95 -8.65 -15.10 3.88
N LEU A 96 -8.84 -13.84 3.51
CA LEU A 96 -7.98 -13.14 2.54
C LEU A 96 -6.54 -12.92 3.05
N THR A 97 -6.32 -13.00 4.36
CA THR A 97 -4.97 -12.96 4.96
C THR A 97 -4.28 -14.32 4.99
N ALA A 98 -4.98 -15.41 4.66
CA ALA A 98 -4.39 -16.75 4.73
C ALA A 98 -3.48 -17.05 3.52
N THR A 99 -3.62 -16.31 2.42
CA THR A 99 -2.91 -16.58 1.17
C THR A 99 -2.58 -15.27 0.45
N GLN A 100 -1.39 -15.22 -0.17
CA GLN A 100 -1.00 -14.25 -1.21
C GLN A 100 -1.49 -12.80 -0.98
N TYR A 101 -0.88 -12.09 -0.03
CA TYR A 101 -1.20 -10.69 0.25
C TYR A 101 0.06 -9.84 0.42
N VAL A 102 -0.12 -8.53 0.26
CA VAL A 102 0.83 -7.49 0.67
C VAL A 102 0.16 -6.70 1.79
N ALA A 103 0.73 -6.66 3.00
CA ALA A 103 0.15 -5.93 4.13
C ALA A 103 1.13 -4.88 4.67
N PRO A 104 1.07 -3.64 4.15
CA PRO A 104 1.88 -2.55 4.67
C PRO A 104 1.51 -2.17 6.12
N LEU A 105 0.22 -2.26 6.48
CA LEU A 105 -0.29 -1.79 7.79
C LEU A 105 -0.94 -2.89 8.62
N MET A 106 -1.75 -3.76 8.00
CA MET A 106 -2.49 -4.84 8.70
C MET A 106 -3.23 -4.37 9.98
N ALA A 107 -3.98 -3.27 9.89
CA ALA A 107 -4.44 -2.53 11.07
C ALA A 107 -5.98 -2.54 11.31
N ASN A 108 -6.74 -3.41 10.64
CA ASN A 108 -8.19 -3.57 10.85
C ASN A 108 -8.97 -2.23 10.84
N PHE A 109 -8.71 -1.39 9.84
CA PHE A 109 -9.35 -0.08 9.73
C PHE A 109 -10.87 -0.20 9.62
N ASN A 110 -11.56 0.72 10.30
CA ASN A 110 -13.00 0.91 10.18
C ASN A 110 -13.30 2.34 9.70
N PRO A 111 -13.35 2.56 8.38
CA PRO A 111 -13.69 3.86 7.79
C PRO A 111 -15.10 4.34 8.16
N GLY A 112 -16.02 3.42 8.46
CA GLY A 112 -17.40 3.75 8.85
C GLY A 112 -17.54 4.50 10.18
N TYR A 113 -16.47 4.71 10.94
CA TYR A 113 -16.52 5.54 12.16
C TYR A 113 -16.60 7.05 11.90
N SER A 114 -16.29 7.51 10.68
CA SER A 114 -16.39 8.93 10.33
C SER A 114 -16.74 9.10 8.87
N ASP A 115 -17.68 10.00 8.59
CA ASP A 115 -18.06 10.40 7.22
C ASP A 115 -16.91 11.07 6.45
N ASN A 116 -15.86 11.51 7.15
CA ASN A 116 -14.64 12.05 6.54
C ASN A 116 -13.60 10.98 6.21
N SER A 117 -13.84 9.71 6.52
CA SER A 117 -12.93 8.62 6.17
C SER A 117 -13.09 8.27 4.70
N THR A 118 -11.97 8.15 3.98
CA THR A 118 -11.99 7.78 2.58
C THR A 118 -10.91 6.76 2.27
N VAL A 119 -11.28 5.77 1.45
CA VAL A 119 -10.33 4.85 0.81
C VAL A 119 -10.14 5.33 -0.63
N VAL A 120 -8.92 5.73 -0.96
CA VAL A 120 -8.53 6.21 -2.29
C VAL A 120 -7.47 5.30 -2.86
N TYR A 121 -7.49 5.13 -4.18
CA TYR A 121 -6.48 4.37 -4.91
C TYR A 121 -6.24 4.96 -6.29
N PHE A 122 -5.07 4.67 -6.85
CA PHE A 122 -4.62 5.14 -8.16
C PHE A 122 -3.74 4.04 -8.79
N ASP A 123 -3.83 3.90 -10.12
CA ASP A 123 -3.00 3.02 -10.94
C ASP A 123 -2.42 3.79 -12.14
N ASN A 124 -1.24 3.37 -12.62
CA ASN A 124 -0.42 4.07 -13.61
C ASN A 124 -0.94 3.92 -15.04
#